data_AF-A0A821BBI1-F1
#
_entry.id   AF-A0A821BBI1-F1
#
_cell.length_a   1.000
_cell.length_b   1.000
_cell.length_c   1.000
_cell.angle_alpha   90.00
_cell.angle_beta   90.00
_cell.angle_gamma   90.00
#
_symmetry.space_group_name_H-M   'P 1'
#
loop_
_entity.id
_entity.type
_entity.pdbx_description
1 polymer ?
#
loop_
_entity_poly.entity_id
_entity_poly.type
_entity_poly.pdbx_seq_one_letter_code
_entity_poly.pdbx_strand_id
1 'polypeptide(L)'
;VAAKFRALFNLAILFIHCRAHALQLAVISAADSIPDICKRLSTLKSLVNFINRSSVRLTLFEDIQSIFRNNHIKLIQPGDTRWLSNSLAVRSVVHSYQSLLATLENIYNENNEDSAEALGLYN
;
A
#
# COMPACT_ATOMS: atom_id res chain seq x y z
N VAL A 1 -21.90 -12.41 7.47
CA VAL A 1 -22.13 -13.83 7.07
C VAL A 1 -22.49 -14.69 8.27
N ALA A 2 -21.65 -14.78 9.32
CA ALA A 2 -21.93 -15.59 10.51
C ALA A 2 -23.25 -15.27 11.24
N ALA A 3 -23.64 -13.98 11.35
CA ALA A 3 -24.88 -13.57 12.00
C ALA A 3 -26.16 -14.05 11.26
N LYS A 4 -26.13 -14.07 9.92
CA LYS A 4 -27.26 -14.59 9.11
C LYS A 4 -27.40 -16.11 9.21
N PHE A 5 -26.28 -16.84 9.34
CA PHE A 5 -26.31 -18.30 9.51
C PHE A 5 -26.83 -18.74 10.88
N ARG A 6 -26.54 -17.98 11.95
CA ARG A 6 -27.06 -18.24 13.31
C ARG A 6 -28.58 -18.11 13.43
N ALA A 7 -29.21 -17.30 12.58
CA ALA A 7 -30.65 -17.07 12.61
C ALA A 7 -31.46 -18.13 11.83
N LEU A 8 -30.85 -18.80 10.85
CA LEU A 8 -31.54 -19.72 9.95
C LEU A 8 -31.41 -21.20 10.35
N PHE A 9 -30.38 -21.56 11.12
CA PHE A 9 -30.13 -22.94 11.53
C PHE A 9 -30.05 -23.02 13.06
N ASN A 10 -31.12 -23.54 13.68
CA ASN A 10 -31.20 -23.84 15.12
C ASN A 10 -30.46 -25.15 15.50
N LEU A 11 -29.61 -25.67 14.61
CA LEU A 11 -28.73 -26.81 14.89
C LEU A 11 -27.37 -26.28 15.34
N ALA A 12 -26.73 -27.00 16.25
CA ALA A 12 -25.42 -26.69 16.83
C ALA A 12 -24.31 -26.61 15.75
N ILE A 13 -24.18 -25.45 15.11
CA ILE A 13 -23.10 -25.19 14.15
C ILE A 13 -21.84 -24.85 14.94
N LEU A 14 -20.82 -25.70 14.79
CA LEU A 14 -19.52 -25.48 15.39
C LEU A 14 -18.78 -24.40 14.59
N PHE A 15 -18.73 -23.18 15.15
CA PHE A 15 -18.06 -22.05 14.53
C PHE A 15 -16.56 -22.09 14.82
N ILE A 16 -15.76 -22.44 13.83
CA ILE A 16 -14.29 -22.39 13.93
C ILE A 16 -13.82 -21.04 13.37
N HIS A 17 -13.08 -20.29 14.19
CA HIS A 17 -12.46 -19.05 13.73
C HIS A 17 -11.36 -19.33 12.70
N CYS A 18 -11.35 -18.56 11.62
CA CYS A 18 -10.25 -18.58 10.66
C CYS A 18 -8.99 -18.00 11.32
N ARG A 19 -7.94 -18.82 11.48
CA ARG A 19 -6.67 -18.39 12.07
C ARG A 19 -6.01 -17.24 11.29
N ALA A 20 -6.14 -17.23 9.97
CA ALA A 20 -5.64 -16.13 9.15
C ALA A 20 -6.37 -14.80 9.46
N HIS A 21 -7.69 -14.84 9.67
CA HIS A 21 -8.45 -13.66 10.08
C HIS A 21 -8.11 -13.21 11.50
N ALA A 22 -7.95 -14.16 12.44
CA ALA A 22 -7.53 -13.84 13.80
C ALA A 22 -6.14 -13.20 13.84
N LEU A 23 -5.18 -13.74 13.08
CA LEU A 23 -3.85 -13.15 12.93
C LEU A 23 -3.92 -11.74 12.32
N GLN A 24 -4.72 -11.58 11.26
CA GLN A 24 -4.94 -10.28 10.62
C GLN A 24 -5.45 -9.22 11.61
N LEU A 25 -6.41 -9.58 12.47
CA LEU A 25 -6.92 -8.68 13.51
C LEU A 25 -5.88 -8.36 14.58
N ALA A 26 -5.13 -9.37 15.04
CA ALA A 26 -4.08 -9.17 16.04
C ALA A 26 -2.98 -8.24 15.53
N VAL A 27 -2.57 -8.39 14.27
CA VAL A 27 -1.54 -7.56 13.66
C VAL A 27 -2.01 -6.12 13.44
N ILE A 28 -3.25 -5.91 12.95
CA ILE A 28 -3.82 -4.54 12.87
C ILE A 28 -3.85 -3.90 14.25
N SER A 29 -4.37 -4.62 15.26
CA SER A 29 -4.45 -4.09 16.62
C SER A 29 -3.07 -3.72 17.19
N ALA A 30 -2.03 -4.50 16.88
CA ALA A 30 -0.67 -4.19 17.28
C ALA A 30 -0.12 -2.96 16.52
N ALA A 31 -0.34 -2.86 15.21
CA ALA A 31 0.08 -1.72 14.41
C ALA A 31 -0.60 -0.42 14.86
N ASP A 32 -1.91 -0.46 15.11
CA ASP A 32 -2.71 0.68 15.58
C ASP A 32 -2.31 1.16 16.98
N SER A 33 -1.70 0.28 17.79
CA SER A 33 -1.15 0.68 19.09
C SER A 33 0.15 1.49 18.99
N ILE A 34 0.76 1.59 17.80
CA ILE A 34 2.03 2.28 17.57
C ILE A 34 1.81 3.40 16.53
N PRO A 35 1.62 4.66 16.97
CA PRO A 35 1.28 5.78 16.09
C PRO A 35 2.26 6.00 14.93
N ASP A 36 3.54 5.73 15.15
CA ASP A 36 4.58 5.83 14.12
C ASP A 36 4.37 4.87 12.95
N ILE A 37 3.88 3.65 13.23
CA ILE A 37 3.56 2.66 12.20
C ILE A 37 2.38 3.17 11.37
N CYS A 38 1.32 3.66 12.02
CA CYS A 38 0.17 4.24 11.32
C CYS A 38 0.57 5.41 10.43
N LYS A 39 1.46 6.30 10.90
CA LYS A 39 1.97 7.43 10.11
C LYS A 39 2.73 6.93 8.88
N ARG A 40 3.66 5.98 9.05
CA ARG A 40 4.46 5.42 7.94
C ARG A 40 3.59 4.69 6.92
N LEU A 41 2.58 3.94 7.35
CA LEU A 41 1.62 3.29 6.44
C LEU A 41 0.76 4.31 5.70
N SER A 42 0.41 5.42 6.35
CA SER A 42 -0.30 6.52 5.69
C SER A 42 0.57 7.18 4.61
N THR A 43 1.84 7.46 4.89
CA THR A 43 2.80 7.97 3.91
C THR A 43 2.98 6.99 2.74
N LEU A 44 3.12 5.69 3.03
CA LEU A 44 3.19 4.64 2.01
C LEU A 44 1.96 4.67 1.09
N LYS A 45 0.75 4.79 1.67
CA LYS A 45 -0.50 4.87 0.91
C LYS A 45 -0.55 6.12 0.05
N SER A 46 -0.11 7.27 0.55
CA SER A 46 -0.03 8.51 -0.23
C SER A 46 0.95 8.40 -1.40
N LEU A 47 2.15 7.85 -1.17
CA LEU A 47 3.15 7.65 -2.21
C LEU A 47 2.64 6.75 -3.34
N VAL A 48 2.08 5.59 -2.98
CA VAL A 48 1.55 4.63 -3.96
C VAL A 48 0.36 5.24 -4.71
N ASN A 49 -0.51 5.97 -4.02
CA ASN A 49 -1.63 6.68 -4.64
C ASN A 49 -1.15 7.76 -5.61
N PHE A 50 -0.12 8.53 -5.24
CA PHE A 50 0.41 9.59 -6.07
C PHE A 50 0.82 9.03 -7.43
N ILE A 51 1.65 7.98 -7.47
CA ILE A 51 2.05 7.37 -8.74
C ILE A 51 0.85 6.76 -9.47
N ASN A 52 0.03 5.93 -8.81
CA ASN A 52 -1.03 5.17 -9.48
C ASN A 52 -2.24 6.00 -9.95
N ARG A 53 -2.46 7.22 -9.42
CA ARG A 53 -3.61 8.07 -9.79
C ARG A 53 -3.48 8.72 -11.16
N SER A 54 -2.27 8.81 -11.71
CA SER A 54 -2.02 9.41 -13.02
C SER A 54 -1.37 8.36 -13.91
N SER A 55 -1.97 8.10 -15.08
CA SER A 55 -1.38 7.24 -16.08
C SER A 55 -0.03 7.78 -16.56
N VAL A 56 0.12 9.11 -16.65
CA VAL A 56 1.37 9.76 -17.03
C VAL A 56 2.47 9.48 -16.01
N ARG A 57 2.18 9.64 -14.70
CA ARG A 57 3.15 9.36 -13.63
C ARG A 57 3.50 7.88 -13.55
N LEU A 58 2.53 7.00 -13.78
CA LEU A 58 2.76 5.56 -13.84
C LEU A 58 3.66 5.17 -15.01
N THR A 59 3.43 5.70 -16.21
CA THR A 59 4.29 5.45 -17.38
C THR A 59 5.70 5.98 -17.15
N LEU A 60 5.85 7.21 -16.61
CA LEU A 60 7.16 7.75 -16.24
C LEU A 60 7.91 6.85 -15.26
N PHE A 61 7.21 6.31 -14.26
CA PHE A 61 7.77 5.37 -13.31
C PHE A 61 8.21 4.04 -13.97
N GLU A 62 7.41 3.50 -14.89
CA GLU A 62 7.75 2.28 -15.65
C GLU A 62 8.95 2.49 -16.58
N ASP A 63 9.05 3.65 -17.21
CA ASP A 63 10.18 4.04 -18.05
C ASP A 63 11.47 4.14 -17.22
N ILE A 64 11.38 4.82 -16.06
CA ILE A 64 12.51 4.94 -15.13
C ILE A 64 12.92 3.58 -14.57
N GLN A 65 11.98 2.69 -14.25
CA GLN A 65 12.31 1.32 -13.82
C GLN A 65 13.14 0.56 -14.85
N SER A 66 12.83 0.76 -16.14
CA SER A 66 13.55 0.15 -17.25
C SER A 66 15.01 0.62 -17.31
N ILE A 67 15.27 1.90 -16.98
CA ILE A 67 16.63 2.47 -16.90
C ILE A 67 17.44 1.81 -15.78
N PHE A 68 16.83 1.61 -14.61
CA PHE A 68 17.48 0.96 -13.47
C PHE A 68 17.65 -0.56 -13.62
N ARG A 69 17.20 -1.15 -14.75
CA ARG A 69 17.14 -2.61 -14.97
C ARG A 69 16.41 -3.34 -13.85
N ASN A 70 15.46 -2.65 -13.21
CA ASN A 70 14.57 -3.29 -12.26
C ASN A 70 13.61 -4.17 -13.06
N ASN A 71 13.29 -5.35 -12.52
CA ASN A 71 12.09 -6.07 -12.99
C ASN A 71 10.92 -5.10 -12.85
N HIS A 72 10.02 -4.99 -13.83
CA HIS A 72 8.84 -4.11 -13.74
C HIS A 72 8.01 -4.44 -12.49
N ILE A 73 8.27 -3.72 -11.40
CA ILE A 73 7.64 -3.88 -10.11
C ILE A 73 6.39 -3.03 -10.12
N LYS A 74 5.26 -3.72 -9.98
CA LYS A 74 3.97 -3.06 -9.78
C LYS A 74 3.86 -2.59 -8.34
N LEU A 75 3.55 -1.30 -8.15
CA LEU A 75 3.23 -0.75 -6.84
C LEU A 75 1.87 -1.32 -6.38
N ILE A 76 1.87 -1.93 -5.19
CA ILE A 76 0.68 -2.56 -4.64
C ILE A 76 -0.03 -1.57 -3.74
N GLN A 77 -1.33 -1.36 -4.00
CA GLN A 77 -2.16 -0.50 -3.17
C GLN A 77 -2.34 -1.12 -1.78
N PRO A 78 -1.90 -0.45 -0.68
CA PRO A 78 -2.20 -0.91 0.66
C PRO A 78 -3.70 -0.75 0.93
N GLY A 79 -4.31 -1.80 1.50
CA GLY A 79 -5.70 -1.80 1.94
C GLY A 79 -5.83 -1.50 3.43
N ASP A 80 -6.96 -0.90 3.82
CA ASP A 80 -7.18 -0.42 5.19
C ASP A 80 -7.29 -1.54 6.23
N THR A 81 -7.78 -2.71 5.83
CA THR A 81 -8.08 -3.84 6.74
C THR A 81 -7.33 -5.13 6.40
N ARG A 82 -6.42 -5.10 5.42
CA ARG A 82 -5.68 -6.29 4.93
C ARG A 82 -4.18 -6.07 5.08
N TRP A 83 -3.59 -6.63 6.13
CA TRP A 83 -2.17 -6.48 6.47
C TRP A 83 -1.27 -7.08 5.41
N LEU A 84 -1.70 -8.18 4.78
CA LEU A 84 -0.96 -8.77 3.66
C LEU A 84 -0.79 -7.78 2.50
N SER A 85 -1.78 -6.93 2.22
CA SER A 85 -1.62 -5.89 1.18
C SER A 85 -0.64 -4.80 1.60
N ASN A 86 -0.58 -4.47 2.89
CA ASN A 86 0.39 -3.51 3.42
C ASN A 86 1.82 -4.05 3.33
N SER A 87 2.04 -5.32 3.71
CA SER A 87 3.38 -5.93 3.60
C SER A 87 3.84 -6.03 2.14
N LEU A 88 2.94 -6.37 1.23
CA LEU A 88 3.20 -6.38 -0.21
C LEU A 88 3.47 -4.99 -0.78
N ALA A 89 2.72 -3.97 -0.33
CA ALA A 89 2.95 -2.56 -0.69
C ALA A 89 4.34 -2.09 -0.26
N VAL A 90 4.69 -2.29 1.03
CA VAL A 90 6.03 -1.99 1.55
C VAL A 90 7.10 -2.68 0.71
N ARG A 91 6.92 -3.98 0.43
CA ARG A 91 7.87 -4.73 -0.37
C ARG A 91 8.02 -4.13 -1.78
N SER A 92 6.93 -3.78 -2.45
CA SER A 92 6.98 -3.17 -3.79
C SER A 92 7.73 -1.84 -3.79
N VAL A 93 7.51 -0.98 -2.79
CA VAL A 93 8.19 0.31 -2.65
C VAL A 93 9.68 0.13 -2.36
N VAL A 94 10.04 -0.80 -1.47
CA VAL A 94 11.46 -1.08 -1.15
C VAL A 94 12.21 -1.58 -2.39
N HIS A 95 11.60 -2.48 -3.19
CA HIS A 95 12.26 -3.03 -4.37
C HIS A 95 12.35 -2.02 -5.52
N SER A 96 11.47 -1.03 -5.57
CA SER A 96 11.46 0.02 -6.61
C SER A 96 11.95 1.37 -6.11
N TYR A 97 12.62 1.41 -4.95
CA TYR A 97 12.93 2.63 -4.22
C TYR A 97 13.74 3.64 -5.05
N GLN A 98 14.78 3.18 -5.76
CA GLN A 98 15.60 4.02 -6.62
C GLN A 98 14.80 4.63 -7.77
N SER A 99 13.94 3.83 -8.40
CA SER A 99 13.08 4.30 -9.48
C SER A 99 12.04 5.30 -8.97
N LEU A 100 11.45 5.06 -7.79
CA LEU A 100 10.52 5.99 -7.15
C LEU A 100 11.15 7.34 -6.86
N LEU A 101 12.36 7.38 -6.28
CA LEU A 101 13.05 8.63 -6.00
C LEU A 101 13.33 9.42 -7.28
N ALA A 102 13.85 8.76 -8.31
CA ALA A 102 14.11 9.40 -9.60
C ALA A 102 12.82 9.90 -10.27
N THR A 103 11.70 9.18 -10.14
CA THR A 103 10.40 9.64 -10.63
C THR A 103 9.92 10.89 -9.88
N LEU A 104 10.00 10.90 -8.55
CA LEU A 104 9.61 12.07 -7.75
C LEU A 104 10.47 13.30 -8.06
N GLU A 105 11.78 13.10 -8.20
CA GLU A 105 12.72 14.17 -8.59
C GLU A 105 12.42 14.71 -9.98
N ASN A 106 12.10 13.84 -10.94
CA ASN A 106 11.72 14.26 -12.30
C ASN A 106 10.44 15.11 -12.28
N ILE A 107 9.39 14.67 -11.59
CA ILE A 107 8.12 15.41 -11.44
C ILE A 107 8.33 16.75 -10.73
N TYR A 108 9.22 16.79 -9.73
CA TYR A 108 9.57 18.03 -9.06
C TYR A 108 10.25 19.03 -10.02
N ASN A 109 11.19 18.55 -10.83
CA ASN A 109 11.94 19.40 -11.77
C ASN A 109 11.09 19.89 -12.95
N GLU A 110 10.01 19.19 -13.33
CA GLU A 110 9.04 19.66 -14.33
C GLU A 110 8.27 20.91 -13.86
N ASN A 111 8.31 21.23 -12.57
CA ASN A 111 7.76 22.45 -11.95
C ASN A 111 6.28 22.69 -12.31
N ASN A 112 5.49 21.63 -12.20
CA ASN A 112 4.06 21.56 -12.48
C ASN A 112 3.23 21.58 -11.18
N GLU A 113 1.90 21.44 -11.28
CA GLU A 113 1.00 21.44 -10.12
C GLU A 113 1.29 20.29 -9.14
N ASP A 114 1.90 19.20 -9.61
CA ASP A 114 2.25 18.02 -8.80
C ASP A 114 3.60 18.17 -8.07
N SER A 115 4.42 19.18 -8.40
CA SER A 115 5.78 19.32 -7.88
C SER A 115 5.82 19.53 -6.36
N ALA A 116 4.83 20.22 -5.78
CA ALA A 116 4.75 20.41 -4.33
C ALA A 116 4.43 19.10 -3.59
N GLU A 117 3.54 18.27 -4.13
CA GLU A 117 3.21 16.96 -3.57
C GLU A 117 4.38 15.97 -3.73
N ALA A 118 5.05 16.00 -4.89
CA ALA A 118 6.25 15.20 -5.14
C ALA A 118 7.38 15.52 -4.16
N LEU A 119 7.65 16.80 -3.89
CA LEU A 119 8.65 17.23 -2.92
C LEU A 119 8.29 16.79 -1.49
N GLY A 120 7.00 16.86 -1.14
CA GLY A 120 6.50 16.40 0.17
C GLY A 120 6.59 14.89 0.38
N LEU A 121 6.63 14.10 -0.70
CA LEU A 121 6.81 12.65 -0.66
C LEU A 121 8.29 12.23 -0.77
N TYR A 122 9.15 13.11 -1.27
CA TYR A 122 10.59 12.90 -1.38
C TYR A 122 11.32 13.09 -0.03
N ASN A 123 10.88 14.08 0.77
CA ASN A 123 11.47 14.43 2.08
C ASN A 123 10.86 13.62 3.24
#